data_AF-M2RH04-F1
#
_entry.id   AF-M2RH04-F1
#
_cell.length_a   1.000
_cell.length_b   1.000
_cell.length_c   1.000
_cell.angle_alpha   90.00
_cell.angle_beta   90.00
_cell.angle_gamma   90.00
#
_symmetry.space_group_name_H-M   'P 1'
#
loop_
_entity.id
_entity.type
_entity.pdbx_description
1 polymer ?
#
loop_
_entity_poly.entity_id
_entity_poly.type
_entity_poly.pdbx_seq_one_letter_code
_entity_poly.pdbx_strand_id
1 'polypeptide(L)' 'MTALAKAIAAIDSQDAEAPLSYRAAAKKFGVELTTLTRRHQNKTQSLAAAAQKRQLLTPLQESELVKYIEKL' A
#
# COMPACT_ATOMS: atom_id res chain seq x y z
N MET A 1 -7.05 0.57 -8.08
CA MET A 1 -5.74 1.08 -7.62
C MET A 1 -5.81 2.60 -7.45
N THR A 2 -5.35 3.14 -6.30
CA THR A 2 -5.37 4.59 -6.02
C THR A 2 -4.30 5.34 -6.83
N ALA A 3 -4.45 6.66 -7.01
CA ALA A 3 -3.48 7.50 -7.72
C ALA A 3 -2.07 7.42 -7.10
N LEU A 4 -1.99 7.37 -5.76
CA LEU A 4 -0.75 7.18 -5.02
C LEU A 4 -0.07 5.84 -5.34
N ALA A 5 -0.85 4.74 -5.42
CA ALA A 5 -0.30 3.43 -5.76
C ALA A 5 0.19 3.38 -7.22
N LYS A 6 -0.52 4.04 -8.15
CA LYS A 6 -0.09 4.16 -9.56
C LYS A 6 1.19 4.97 -9.69
N ALA A 7 1.33 6.05 -8.93
CA ALA A 7 2.53 6.88 -8.91
C ALA A 7 3.76 6.12 -8.38
N ILE A 8 3.57 5.31 -7.33
CA ILE A 8 4.63 4.45 -6.78
C ILE A 8 5.03 3.39 -7.81
N ALA A 9 4.07 2.65 -8.37
CA ALA A 9 4.36 1.64 -9.38
C ALA A 9 5.08 2.22 -10.60
N ALA A 10 4.73 3.44 -11.02
CA ALA A 10 5.40 4.13 -12.12
C ALA A 10 6.85 4.56 -11.79
N ILE A 11 7.18 4.78 -10.52
CA ILE A 11 8.55 5.05 -10.07
C ILE A 11 9.32 3.72 -9.98
N ASP A 12 8.70 2.67 -9.44
CA ASP A 12 9.32 1.34 -9.28
C ASP A 12 9.62 0.64 -10.62
N SER A 13 8.79 0.89 -11.64
CA SER A 13 8.89 0.20 -12.94
C SER A 13 9.87 0.85 -13.91
N GLN A 14 10.68 1.82 -13.48
CA GLN A 14 11.60 2.51 -14.39
C GLN A 14 12.96 1.85 -14.48
N ASP A 15 13.39 1.66 -15.72
CA ASP A 15 14.76 1.34 -16.05
C ASP A 15 15.71 2.50 -15.70
N ALA A 16 16.95 2.14 -15.34
CA ALA A 16 17.98 3.02 -14.80
C ALA A 16 18.34 4.22 -15.70
N GLU A 17 17.96 4.17 -16.99
CA GLU A 17 18.30 5.17 -18.01
C GLU A 17 17.54 6.51 -17.84
N ALA A 18 16.40 6.53 -17.15
CA ALA A 18 15.67 7.79 -16.91
C ALA A 18 14.75 7.74 -15.68
N PRO A 19 15.26 7.86 -14.45
CA PRO A 19 14.41 7.88 -13.26
C PRO A 19 13.46 9.08 -13.26
N LEU A 20 12.15 8.83 -13.16
CA LEU A 20 11.13 9.84 -12.92
C LEU A 20 11.39 10.38 -11.53
N SER A 21 11.62 11.68 -11.46
CA SER A 21 11.60 12.36 -10.18
C SER A 21 10.24 12.20 -9.52
N TYR A 22 10.22 12.12 -8.18
CA TYR A 22 8.97 12.13 -7.42
C TYR A 22 8.07 13.32 -7.77
N ARG A 23 8.65 14.47 -8.15
CA ARG A 23 7.91 15.66 -8.60
C ARG A 23 7.18 15.41 -9.92
N ALA A 24 7.83 14.76 -10.89
CA ALA A 24 7.21 14.42 -12.16
C ALA A 24 6.08 13.40 -11.96
N ALA A 25 6.29 12.37 -11.14
CA ALA A 25 5.25 11.40 -10.80
C ALA A 25 4.08 12.05 -10.05
N ALA A 26 4.36 12.86 -9.01
CA ALA A 26 3.35 13.60 -8.27
C ALA A 26 2.46 14.46 -9.19
N LYS A 27 3.09 15.23 -10.10
CA LYS A 27 2.37 16.05 -11.09
C LYS A 27 1.56 15.20 -12.08
N LYS A 28 2.14 14.11 -12.59
CA LYS A 28 1.49 13.22 -13.56
C LYS A 28 0.24 12.53 -13.01
N PHE A 29 0.27 12.15 -11.73
CA PHE A 29 -0.81 11.41 -11.09
C PHE A 29 -1.69 12.27 -10.17
N GLY A 30 -1.41 13.57 -10.04
CA GLY A 30 -2.17 14.50 -9.20
C GLY A 30 -2.07 14.18 -7.71
N VAL A 31 -0.91 13.70 -7.25
CA VAL A 31 -0.68 13.28 -5.86
C VAL A 31 0.25 14.27 -5.18
N GLU A 32 0.00 14.56 -3.91
CA GLU A 32 0.85 15.42 -3.11
C GLU A 32 2.23 14.78 -2.89
N LEU A 33 3.30 15.56 -3.10
CA LEU A 33 4.68 15.08 -3.18
C LEU A 33 5.18 14.48 -1.86
N THR A 34 4.84 15.09 -0.72
CA THR A 34 5.30 14.60 0.59
C THR A 34 4.60 13.29 0.95
N THR A 35 3.33 13.14 0.59
CA THR A 35 2.57 11.89 0.73
C THR A 35 3.17 10.79 -0.14
N LEU A 36 3.49 11.09 -1.40
CA LEU A 36 4.12 10.14 -2.33
C LEU A 36 5.47 9.64 -1.80
N THR A 37 6.35 10.57 -1.42
CA THR A 37 7.69 10.24 -0.93
C THR A 37 7.65 9.46 0.39
N ARG A 38 6.85 9.91 1.37
CA ARG A 38 6.71 9.20 2.67
C ARG A 38 6.12 7.82 2.50
N ARG A 39 5.19 7.64 1.56
CA ARG A 39 4.61 6.33 1.26
C ARG A 39 5.61 5.39 0.60
N HIS A 40 6.34 5.87 -0.42
CA HIS A 40 7.34 5.07 -1.12
C HIS A 40 8.51 4.67 -0.20
N GLN A 41 8.92 5.56 0.71
CA GLN A 41 9.93 5.26 1.74
C GLN A 41 9.39 4.42 2.91
N ASN A 42 8.18 3.86 2.80
CA ASN A 42 7.52 3.07 3.85
C ASN A 42 7.36 3.78 5.22
N LYS A 43 7.51 5.11 5.27
CA LYS A 43 7.28 5.92 6.48
C LYS A 43 5.80 6.01 6.85
N THR A 44 4.91 5.82 5.88
CA THR A 44 3.46 5.77 6.08
C THR A 44 2.91 4.52 5.42
N GLN A 45 2.00 3.82 6.08
CA GLN A 45 1.41 2.58 5.58
C GLN A 45 0.03 2.81 4.98
N SER A 46 -0.43 1.89 4.11
CA SER A 46 -1.81 1.91 3.64
C SER A 46 -2.77 1.65 4.78
N LEU A 47 -3.99 2.16 4.67
CA LEU A 47 -5.06 1.81 5.60
C LEU A 47 -5.25 0.29 5.63
N ALA A 48 -5.19 -0.38 4.48
CA ALA A 48 -5.28 -1.84 4.39
C ALA A 48 -4.14 -2.56 5.14
N ALA A 49 -2.89 -2.14 4.96
CA ALA A 49 -1.75 -2.74 5.65
C ALA A 49 -1.78 -2.44 7.16
N ALA A 50 -2.21 -1.24 7.55
CA ALA A 50 -2.42 -0.91 8.96
C ALA A 50 -3.56 -1.73 9.57
N ALA A 51 -4.65 -1.96 8.84
CA ALA A 51 -5.74 -2.81 9.26
C ALA A 51 -5.27 -4.26 9.44
N GLN A 52 -4.54 -4.81 8.47
CA GLN A 52 -3.93 -6.15 8.58
C GLN A 52 -3.01 -6.27 9.79
N LYS A 53 -2.17 -5.26 10.07
CA LYS A 53 -1.31 -5.26 11.28
C LYS A 53 -2.07 -5.14 12.59
N ARG A 54 -3.27 -4.57 12.58
CA ARG A 54 -4.13 -4.46 13.77
C ARG A 54 -4.98 -5.69 14.01
N GLN A 55 -5.09 -6.60 13.04
CA GLN A 55 -5.82 -7.85 13.23
C GLN A 55 -5.12 -8.69 14.30
N LEU A 56 -5.90 -9.11 15.30
CA LEU A 56 -5.45 -10.00 16.38
C LEU A 56 -5.30 -11.44 15.89
N LEU A 57 -6.16 -11.83 14.95
CA LEU A 57 -6.20 -13.15 14.36
C LEU A 57 -5.75 -13.08 12.91
N THR A 58 -5.00 -14.08 12.48
CA THR A 58 -4.74 -14.26 11.04
C THR A 58 -6.02 -14.68 10.33
N PRO A 59 -6.16 -14.41 9.01
CA PRO A 59 -7.34 -14.84 8.25
C PRO A 59 -7.64 -16.35 8.36
N LEU A 60 -6.59 -17.17 8.51
CA LEU A 60 -6.72 -18.60 8.74
C LEU A 60 -7.36 -18.90 10.10
N GLN A 61 -6.85 -18.27 11.16
CA GLN A 61 -7.39 -18.42 12.52
C GLN A 61 -8.84 -17.92 12.63
N GLU A 62 -9.17 -16.81 11.97
CA GLU A 62 -10.55 -16.34 11.88
C GLU A 62 -11.45 -17.41 11.23
N SER A 63 -10.99 -18.03 10.15
CA SER A 63 -11.76 -19.09 9.46
C SER A 63 -11.95 -20.34 10.32
N GLU A 64 -10.94 -20.72 11.10
CA GLU A 64 -11.02 -21.86 12.02
C GLU A 64 -11.95 -21.56 13.20
N LEU A 65 -11.89 -20.34 13.75
CA LEU A 65 -12.76 -19.90 14.82
C LEU A 65 -14.23 -19.88 14.38
N VAL A 66 -14.52 -19.37 13.18
CA VAL A 66 -15.87 -19.40 12.60
C VAL A 66 -16.37 -20.86 12.47
N LYS A 67 -15.56 -21.75 11.89
CA LYS A 67 -15.91 -23.18 11.78
C LYS A 67 -16.15 -23.85 13.12
N TYR A 68 -15.45 -23.42 14.18
CA TYR A 68 -15.64 -23.93 15.52
C TYR A 68 -16.96 -23.45 16.12
N ILE A 69 -17.25 -22.15 15.99
CA ILE A 69 -18.52 -21.54 16.46
C ILE A 69 -19.72 -22.15 15.74
N GLU A 70 -19.63 -22.39 14.43
CA GLU A 70 -20.72 -22.98 13.63
C GLU A 70 -21.02 -24.45 13.97
N LYS A 71 -20.09 -25.14 14.65
CA LYS A 71 -20.27 -26.53 15.09
C LYS A 71 -20.85 -26.64 16.51
N LEU A 72 -21.00 -25.53 17.22
CA LEU A 72 -21.69 -25.44 18.52
C LEU A 72 -23.19 -25.30 18.30
#